data_AF-A0A3N1T5F0-F1
#
_entry.id   AF-A0A3N1T5F0-F1
#
_cell.length_a   1.000
_cell.length_b   1.000
_cell.length_c   1.000
_cell.angle_alpha   90.00
_cell.angle_beta   90.00
_cell.angle_gamma   90.00
#
_symmetry.space_group_name_H-M   'P 1'
#
loop_
_entity.id
_entity.type
_entity.pdbx_description
1 polymer ?
#
loop_
_entity_poly.entity_id
_entity_poly.type
_entity_poly.pdbx_seq_one_letter_code
_entity_poly.pdbx_strand_id
1 'polypeptide(L)'
;MTKDVIALTARMPDPWTVLAGLLSGGPDKLVGARGDGAVVQLCDTQGRPLVSVEAPLLVAVEGEAERLLGATPPPVPYWWTEARATTGVAEAEQLAGTFATRLTALVGGSAWPPDAAGSLTVVPSDGVSVAPAPAAAQPAVDVLTERVAVVIQDRPVVAMTAWLSDAFRAAAEAGLGLQIVSPAGTTLSPAVRDSLGGWPSRWIVQDERDGYYDGLTGAVLRWQDGAFSPPASPDASEEDPHTQVAAAYQEVADTGERQLGLTFRMVHPADDRLVLGGGLETVWRQLTGRSPAGWGTSEPANLPWSLRQLTDVAHRRAPEPTWLVVVGGPDRPGLATVRITRTEAGVEEHVTMALGYGSGEEVPTDALPALAEALATRHPLQSMLVQLRKARRDMAVPAHFEGPGVPLAFVLGAEEVRTLPGDRARRTPLPEAPLPLGPKTRPALYYPLPGDPSDLSGWQDFERLMRHLKGAP
;
A
#
# COMPACT_ATOMS: atom_id res chain seq x y z
N MET A 1 20.57 -9.86 6.34
CA MET A 1 20.62 -9.83 4.86
C MET A 1 19.19 -9.91 4.38
N THR A 2 18.96 -9.50 3.12
CA THR A 2 17.61 -9.49 2.57
C THR A 2 17.04 -10.89 2.44
N LYS A 3 15.81 -11.06 2.93
CA LYS A 3 15.08 -12.33 2.94
C LYS A 3 14.30 -12.60 1.66
N ASP A 4 13.95 -11.53 0.94
CA ASP A 4 13.20 -11.56 -0.30
C ASP A 4 14.14 -11.34 -1.49
N VAL A 5 14.22 -12.28 -2.42
CA VAL A 5 15.03 -12.18 -3.64
C VAL A 5 14.11 -12.20 -4.86
N ILE A 6 14.22 -11.20 -5.72
CA ILE A 6 13.36 -11.04 -6.90
C ILE A 6 14.20 -11.22 -8.17
N ALA A 7 13.78 -12.10 -9.06
CA ALA A 7 14.31 -12.20 -10.42
C ALA A 7 13.41 -11.44 -11.41
N LEU A 8 14.02 -10.53 -12.18
CA LEU A 8 13.37 -9.73 -13.22
C LEU A 8 13.81 -10.25 -14.60
N THR A 9 12.93 -10.95 -15.31
CA THR A 9 13.30 -11.78 -16.47
C THR A 9 12.46 -11.47 -17.71
N ALA A 10 13.09 -11.49 -18.89
CA ALA A 10 12.44 -11.09 -20.15
C ALA A 10 11.59 -12.21 -20.79
N ARG A 11 11.64 -13.43 -20.23
CA ARG A 11 10.90 -14.62 -20.67
C ARG A 11 10.31 -15.30 -19.45
N MET A 12 9.12 -15.88 -19.59
CA MET A 12 8.49 -16.64 -18.50
C MET A 12 9.43 -17.77 -18.03
N PRO A 13 9.80 -17.83 -16.75
CA PRO A 13 10.39 -19.02 -16.18
C PRO A 13 9.33 -20.12 -16.15
N ASP A 14 9.53 -21.19 -16.91
CA ASP A 14 8.63 -22.35 -16.87
C ASP A 14 8.81 -23.12 -15.54
N PRO A 15 7.85 -23.99 -15.15
CA PRO A 15 7.93 -24.73 -13.89
C PRO A 15 9.20 -25.57 -13.75
N TRP A 16 9.76 -26.09 -14.85
CA TRP A 16 11.01 -26.86 -14.82
C TRP A 16 12.23 -25.97 -14.54
N THR A 17 12.23 -24.74 -15.05
CA THR A 17 13.25 -23.73 -14.78
C THR A 17 13.21 -23.29 -13.31
N VAL A 18 12.01 -23.07 -12.76
CA VAL A 18 11.82 -22.76 -11.32
C VAL A 18 12.31 -23.93 -10.45
N LEU A 19 11.95 -25.17 -10.78
CA LEU A 19 12.42 -26.37 -10.07
C LEU A 19 13.95 -26.55 -10.19
N ALA A 20 14.55 -26.33 -11.36
CA ALA A 20 16.00 -26.38 -11.55
C ALA A 20 16.76 -25.31 -10.76
N GLY A 21 16.14 -24.13 -10.56
CA GLY A 21 16.60 -23.12 -9.62
C GLY A 21 16.59 -23.62 -8.17
N LEU A 22 15.48 -24.22 -7.74
CA LEU A 22 15.26 -24.70 -6.36
C LEU A 22 16.10 -25.94 -6.00
N LEU A 23 16.52 -26.73 -6.99
CA LEU A 23 17.55 -27.78 -6.83
C LEU A 23 18.96 -27.21 -6.57
N SER A 24 19.05 -25.96 -6.09
CA SER A 24 20.23 -25.36 -5.44
C SER A 24 20.55 -26.00 -4.09
N GLY A 25 19.57 -26.59 -3.40
CA GLY A 25 19.74 -27.24 -2.10
C GLY A 25 20.21 -28.70 -2.12
N GLY A 26 20.48 -29.26 -3.29
CA GLY A 26 20.88 -30.67 -3.44
C GLY A 26 19.68 -31.63 -3.58
N PRO A 27 19.94 -32.95 -3.74
CA PRO A 27 18.91 -33.93 -4.08
C PRO A 27 18.05 -34.37 -2.89
N ASP A 28 18.54 -34.22 -1.65
CA ASP A 28 17.86 -34.69 -0.43
C ASP A 28 16.86 -33.67 0.16
N LYS A 29 16.49 -32.65 -0.62
CA LYS A 29 15.48 -31.64 -0.26
C LYS A 29 14.12 -31.99 -0.85
N LEU A 30 13.08 -31.74 -0.08
CA LEU A 30 11.70 -31.97 -0.52
C LEU A 30 11.18 -30.73 -1.25
N VAL A 31 10.30 -30.92 -2.23
CA VAL A 31 9.58 -29.82 -2.88
C VAL A 31 8.09 -29.95 -2.56
N GLY A 32 7.54 -28.91 -1.94
CA GLY A 32 6.12 -28.75 -1.65
C GLY A 32 5.44 -27.73 -2.56
N ALA A 33 4.11 -27.70 -2.53
CA ALA A 33 3.29 -26.67 -3.17
C ALA A 33 2.12 -26.27 -2.26
N ARG A 34 1.73 -25.00 -2.30
CA ARG A 34 0.66 -24.41 -1.48
C ARG A 34 -0.19 -23.44 -2.32
N GLY A 35 -1.44 -23.22 -1.91
CA GLY A 35 -2.38 -22.30 -2.58
C GLY A 35 -2.67 -22.71 -4.03
N ASP A 36 -3.15 -23.94 -4.24
CA ASP A 36 -3.43 -24.54 -5.55
C ASP A 36 -2.27 -24.48 -6.57
N GLY A 37 -1.03 -24.38 -6.06
CA GLY A 37 0.20 -24.31 -6.86
C GLY A 37 0.74 -22.90 -7.07
N ALA A 38 0.11 -21.86 -6.52
CA ALA A 38 0.59 -20.47 -6.60
C ALA A 38 1.92 -20.23 -5.86
N VAL A 39 2.26 -21.08 -4.87
CA VAL A 39 3.55 -21.05 -4.18
C VAL A 39 4.21 -22.43 -4.23
N VAL A 40 5.46 -22.48 -4.71
CA VAL A 40 6.33 -23.67 -4.67
C VAL A 40 7.33 -23.50 -3.53
N GLN A 41 7.57 -24.54 -2.74
CA GLN A 41 8.44 -24.46 -1.55
C GLN A 41 9.56 -25.49 -1.62
N LEU A 42 10.81 -25.05 -1.44
CA LEU A 42 11.94 -25.92 -1.11
C LEU A 42 11.93 -26.15 0.40
N CYS A 43 11.88 -27.42 0.81
CA CYS A 43 11.77 -27.82 2.20
C CYS A 43 12.96 -28.68 2.66
N ASP A 44 13.20 -28.68 3.97
CA ASP A 44 14.10 -29.64 4.59
C ASP A 44 13.53 -31.07 4.63
N THR A 45 14.31 -32.02 5.16
CA THR A 45 13.96 -33.45 5.20
C THR A 45 12.75 -33.77 6.10
N GLN A 46 12.25 -32.81 6.87
CA GLN A 46 11.03 -32.93 7.68
C GLN A 46 9.84 -32.19 7.04
N GLY A 47 10.00 -31.65 5.83
CA GLY A 47 8.96 -30.95 5.08
C GLY A 47 8.78 -29.48 5.48
N ARG A 48 9.65 -28.91 6.32
CA ARG A 48 9.56 -27.51 6.76
C ARG A 48 10.19 -26.58 5.70
N PRO A 49 9.57 -25.43 5.38
CA PRO A 49 10.04 -24.57 4.29
C PRO A 49 11.38 -23.89 4.61
N LEU A 50 12.29 -23.90 3.64
CA LEU A 50 13.54 -23.16 3.62
C LEU A 50 13.42 -21.96 2.67
N VAL A 51 12.86 -22.15 1.47
CA VAL A 51 12.59 -21.09 0.49
C VAL A 51 11.18 -21.28 -0.08
N SER A 52 10.41 -20.20 -0.16
CA SER A 52 9.09 -20.17 -0.81
C SER A 52 9.15 -19.27 -2.04
N VAL A 53 8.66 -19.74 -3.19
CA VAL A 53 8.68 -19.02 -4.46
C VAL A 53 7.25 -18.82 -4.96
N GLU A 54 6.87 -17.59 -5.27
CA GLU A 54 5.59 -17.26 -5.88
C GLU A 54 5.61 -17.54 -7.39
N ALA A 55 4.46 -17.92 -7.95
CA ALA A 55 4.29 -18.09 -9.39
C ALA A 55 4.72 -16.81 -10.15
N PRO A 56 5.54 -16.90 -11.22
CA PRO A 56 6.04 -15.73 -11.94
C PRO A 56 4.91 -14.78 -12.39
N LEU A 57 5.00 -13.53 -11.95
CA LEU A 57 4.03 -12.47 -12.20
C LEU A 57 4.43 -11.68 -13.46
N LEU A 58 3.58 -11.69 -14.48
CA LEU A 58 3.76 -10.85 -15.66
C LEU A 58 3.40 -9.39 -15.31
N VAL A 59 4.41 -8.51 -15.32
CA VAL A 59 4.27 -7.07 -15.12
C VAL A 59 4.31 -6.37 -16.48
N ALA A 60 3.20 -5.73 -16.83
CA ALA A 60 3.03 -4.98 -18.08
C ALA A 60 2.86 -3.46 -17.84
N VAL A 61 3.45 -2.95 -16.77
CA VAL A 61 3.35 -1.55 -16.31
C VAL A 61 4.77 -1.03 -16.07
N GLU A 62 5.07 0.15 -16.60
CA GLU A 62 6.40 0.76 -16.53
C GLU A 62 6.66 1.39 -15.16
N GLY A 63 7.90 1.25 -14.64
CA GLY A 63 8.34 1.91 -13.42
C GLY A 63 8.18 1.12 -12.11
N GLU A 64 7.53 -0.05 -12.11
CA GLU A 64 7.26 -0.78 -10.86
C GLU A 64 8.52 -1.38 -10.20
N ALA A 65 9.50 -1.86 -10.99
CA ALA A 65 10.77 -2.35 -10.44
C ALA A 65 11.66 -1.20 -9.92
N GLU A 66 11.64 -0.07 -10.62
CA GLU A 66 12.31 1.16 -10.21
C GLU A 66 11.70 1.70 -8.92
N ARG A 67 10.36 1.75 -8.85
CA ARG A 67 9.60 2.26 -7.69
C ARG A 67 9.76 1.40 -6.45
N LEU A 68 9.70 0.07 -6.57
CA LEU A 68 9.68 -0.83 -5.41
C LEU A 68 11.07 -1.33 -4.96
N LEU A 69 12.00 -1.51 -5.91
CA LEU A 69 13.30 -2.14 -5.67
C LEU A 69 14.49 -1.21 -5.96
N GLY A 70 14.27 -0.06 -6.60
CA GLY A 70 15.35 0.75 -7.18
C GLY A 70 16.10 0.05 -8.32
N ALA A 71 15.49 -0.99 -8.92
CA ALA A 71 16.14 -1.87 -9.89
C ALA A 71 15.73 -1.53 -11.32
N THR A 72 16.64 -1.66 -12.29
CA THR A 72 16.32 -1.56 -13.72
C THR A 72 15.79 -2.91 -14.23
N PRO A 73 14.54 -3.00 -14.71
CA PRO A 73 13.97 -4.22 -15.27
C PRO A 73 14.32 -4.38 -16.76
N PRO A 74 14.01 -5.53 -17.38
CA PRO A 74 13.81 -5.62 -18.82
C PRO A 74 12.66 -4.71 -19.28
N PRO A 75 12.60 -4.30 -20.57
CA PRO A 75 11.46 -3.57 -21.12
C PRO A 75 10.14 -4.33 -20.91
N VAL A 76 9.04 -3.59 -20.71
CA VAL A 76 7.73 -4.20 -20.48
C VAL A 76 7.19 -4.92 -21.73
N PRO A 77 6.46 -6.04 -21.56
CA PRO A 77 6.18 -6.71 -20.30
C PRO A 77 7.30 -7.68 -19.86
N TYR A 78 7.60 -7.71 -18.57
CA TYR A 78 8.62 -8.59 -17.97
C TYR A 78 8.03 -9.48 -16.87
N TRP A 79 8.78 -10.50 -16.45
CA TRP A 79 8.36 -11.45 -15.41
C TRP A 79 9.10 -11.18 -14.10
N TRP A 80 8.33 -10.91 -13.04
CA TRP A 80 8.75 -10.80 -11.66
C TRP A 80 8.59 -12.17 -10.98
N THR A 81 9.68 -12.79 -10.52
CA THR A 81 9.61 -14.04 -9.74
C THR A 81 10.20 -13.80 -8.37
N GLU A 82 9.37 -13.92 -7.33
CA GLU A 82 9.72 -13.57 -5.96
C GLU A 82 9.97 -14.83 -5.12
N ALA A 83 11.09 -14.84 -4.38
CA ALA A 83 11.51 -15.94 -3.52
C ALA A 83 11.83 -15.44 -2.11
N ARG A 84 11.23 -16.02 -1.08
CA ARG A 84 11.48 -15.68 0.33
C ARG A 84 12.19 -16.80 1.06
N ALA A 85 13.33 -16.47 1.66
CA ALA A 85 14.05 -17.30 2.60
C ALA A 85 13.37 -17.32 3.98
N THR A 86 13.37 -18.47 4.64
CA THR A 86 12.89 -18.58 6.03
C THR A 86 13.84 -17.85 6.98
N THR A 87 13.28 -16.90 7.77
CA THR A 87 14.00 -16.10 8.76
C THR A 87 14.86 -16.93 9.71
N GLY A 88 16.09 -16.46 9.96
CA GLY A 88 16.98 -16.99 11.00
C GLY A 88 17.76 -18.24 10.58
N VAL A 89 17.65 -18.66 9.32
CA VAL A 89 18.41 -19.78 8.74
C VAL A 89 19.32 -19.22 7.65
N ALA A 90 20.62 -19.08 7.94
CA ALA A 90 21.57 -18.43 7.02
C ALA A 90 21.69 -19.17 5.67
N GLU A 91 21.50 -20.49 5.67
CA GLU A 91 21.49 -21.33 4.48
C GLU A 91 20.23 -21.10 3.62
N ALA A 92 19.10 -20.68 4.22
CA ALA A 92 17.89 -20.32 3.48
C ALA A 92 18.09 -19.03 2.67
N GLU A 93 18.73 -18.02 3.26
CA GLU A 93 19.09 -16.76 2.59
C GLU A 93 20.04 -17.02 1.41
N GLN A 94 21.03 -17.91 1.59
CA GLN A 94 21.92 -18.37 0.52
C GLN A 94 21.17 -19.14 -0.58
N LEU A 95 20.23 -20.03 -0.21
CA LEU A 95 19.42 -20.81 -1.16
C LEU A 95 18.54 -19.92 -2.04
N ALA A 96 17.96 -18.84 -1.49
CA ALA A 96 17.16 -17.87 -2.25
C ALA A 96 18.03 -17.06 -3.24
N GLY A 97 19.22 -16.62 -2.83
CA GLY A 97 20.19 -15.98 -3.72
C GLY A 97 20.66 -16.90 -4.86
N THR A 98 21.07 -18.13 -4.54
CA THR A 98 21.45 -19.12 -5.56
C THR A 98 20.28 -19.52 -6.47
N PHE A 99 19.04 -19.58 -5.97
CA PHE A 99 17.84 -19.77 -6.78
C PHE A 99 17.71 -18.67 -7.85
N ALA A 100 17.71 -17.39 -7.45
CA ALA A 100 17.57 -16.27 -8.39
C ALA A 100 18.75 -16.18 -9.37
N THR A 101 19.97 -16.47 -8.91
CA THR A 101 21.18 -16.54 -9.75
C THR A 101 21.05 -17.63 -10.82
N ARG A 102 20.56 -18.82 -10.46
CA ARG A 102 20.31 -19.90 -11.43
C ARG A 102 19.17 -19.55 -12.39
N LEU A 103 18.08 -18.97 -11.88
CA LEU A 103 16.93 -18.60 -12.67
C LEU A 103 17.32 -17.58 -13.76
N THR A 104 17.99 -16.50 -13.36
CA THR A 104 18.49 -15.46 -14.28
C THR A 104 19.55 -15.98 -15.25
N ALA A 105 20.41 -16.92 -14.85
CA ALA A 105 21.35 -17.59 -15.74
C ALA A 105 20.67 -18.50 -16.81
N LEU A 106 19.50 -19.09 -16.50
CA LEU A 106 18.75 -19.96 -17.40
C LEU A 106 17.86 -19.18 -18.39
N VAL A 107 17.07 -18.21 -17.91
CA VAL A 107 16.12 -17.46 -18.76
C VAL A 107 16.64 -16.10 -19.26
N GLY A 108 17.64 -15.53 -18.61
CA GLY A 108 18.13 -14.17 -18.86
C GLY A 108 17.33 -13.11 -18.09
N GLY A 109 18.03 -12.25 -17.36
CA GLY A 109 17.41 -11.21 -16.53
C GLY A 109 18.40 -10.60 -15.53
N SER A 110 17.87 -9.88 -14.56
CA SER A 110 18.59 -9.36 -13.39
C SER A 110 17.99 -9.92 -12.09
N ALA A 111 18.75 -9.90 -11.00
CA ALA A 111 18.28 -10.25 -9.67
C ALA A 111 18.38 -9.05 -8.73
N TRP A 112 17.46 -8.97 -7.77
CA TRP A 112 17.45 -8.01 -6.68
C TRP A 112 17.40 -8.75 -5.33
N PRO A 113 18.16 -8.32 -4.30
CA PRO A 113 19.14 -7.25 -4.36
C PRO A 113 20.37 -7.66 -5.20
N PRO A 114 21.14 -6.71 -5.77
CA PRO A 114 22.18 -7.04 -6.76
C PRO A 114 23.31 -7.94 -6.24
N ASP A 115 23.53 -7.96 -4.92
CA ASP A 115 24.48 -8.80 -4.21
C ASP A 115 23.93 -10.19 -3.83
N ALA A 116 22.62 -10.42 -3.91
CA ALA A 116 22.03 -11.76 -3.85
C ALA A 116 22.31 -12.59 -5.13
N ALA A 117 22.91 -11.99 -6.16
CA ALA A 117 23.50 -12.68 -7.31
C ALA A 117 24.78 -13.45 -6.91
N GLY A 118 24.62 -14.46 -6.07
CA GLY A 118 25.70 -15.24 -5.46
C GLY A 118 26.29 -16.34 -6.36
N SER A 119 26.83 -17.37 -5.73
CA SER A 119 27.41 -18.51 -6.44
C SER A 119 26.35 -19.45 -7.01
N LEU A 120 26.60 -20.01 -8.20
CA LEU A 120 25.79 -21.08 -8.81
C LEU A 120 25.97 -22.45 -8.13
N THR A 121 26.98 -22.61 -7.27
CA THR A 121 27.26 -23.85 -6.51
C THR A 121 26.04 -24.32 -5.72
N VAL A 122 25.92 -25.64 -5.52
CA VAL A 122 24.97 -26.19 -4.54
C VAL A 122 25.31 -25.63 -3.15
N VAL A 123 24.30 -25.19 -2.41
CA VAL A 123 24.48 -24.72 -1.02
C VAL A 123 24.52 -25.95 -0.10
N PRO A 124 25.65 -26.24 0.58
CA PRO A 124 25.70 -27.34 1.54
C PRO A 124 24.71 -27.07 2.66
N SER A 125 23.69 -27.93 2.77
CA SER A 125 22.58 -27.73 3.70
C SER A 125 22.20 -29.02 4.43
N ASP A 126 23.14 -29.95 4.53
CA ASP A 126 23.01 -31.18 5.29
C ASP A 126 22.92 -30.86 6.79
N GLY A 127 21.92 -31.43 7.47
CA GLY A 127 21.65 -31.14 8.88
C GLY A 127 20.90 -29.83 9.16
N VAL A 128 20.70 -28.95 8.16
CA VAL A 128 19.88 -27.73 8.32
C VAL A 128 18.43 -28.11 8.63
N SER A 129 17.88 -27.53 9.70
CA SER A 129 16.61 -27.95 10.31
C SER A 129 15.87 -26.76 10.90
N VAL A 130 14.70 -26.42 10.36
CA VAL A 130 13.90 -25.26 10.78
C VAL A 130 13.10 -25.55 12.07
N ALA A 131 12.76 -24.52 12.86
CA ALA A 131 11.75 -24.69 13.92
C ALA A 131 10.38 -25.13 13.32
N PRO A 132 9.54 -25.88 14.04
CA PRO A 132 8.19 -26.21 13.55
C PRO A 132 7.35 -24.95 13.38
N ALA A 133 6.96 -24.64 12.14
CA ALA A 133 6.00 -23.57 11.89
C ALA A 133 4.62 -23.96 12.43
N PRO A 134 3.90 -23.06 13.13
CA PRO A 134 2.51 -23.32 13.52
C PRO A 134 1.64 -23.47 12.27
N ALA A 135 0.60 -24.31 12.32
CA ALA A 135 -0.21 -24.68 11.15
C ALA A 135 -0.90 -23.49 10.45
N ALA A 136 -1.05 -22.35 11.12
CA ALA A 136 -1.60 -21.11 10.59
C ALA A 136 -0.55 -20.18 9.94
N ALA A 137 0.75 -20.51 9.98
CA ALA A 137 1.80 -19.67 9.43
C ALA A 137 1.62 -19.47 7.91
N GLN A 138 1.47 -18.21 7.48
CA GLN A 138 1.61 -17.83 6.08
C GLN A 138 3.10 -17.72 5.72
N PRO A 139 3.53 -17.93 4.46
CA PRO A 139 4.94 -17.86 4.07
C PRO A 139 5.64 -16.52 4.38
N ALA A 140 4.87 -15.44 4.55
CA ALA A 140 5.38 -14.11 4.91
C ALA A 140 5.58 -13.89 6.43
N VAL A 141 5.00 -14.72 7.29
CA VAL A 141 5.01 -14.50 8.75
C VAL A 141 6.23 -15.17 9.36
N ASP A 142 7.14 -14.36 9.89
CA ASP A 142 8.44 -14.78 10.42
C ASP A 142 8.40 -15.11 11.92
N VAL A 143 7.51 -14.48 12.68
CA VAL A 143 7.20 -14.83 14.08
C VAL A 143 5.69 -14.78 14.28
N LEU A 144 5.12 -15.77 14.96
CA LEU A 144 3.71 -15.78 15.36
C LEU A 144 3.61 -15.91 16.88
N THR A 145 2.80 -15.05 17.51
CA THR A 145 2.48 -15.11 18.94
C THR A 145 0.97 -15.14 19.14
N GLU A 146 0.52 -15.26 20.40
CA GLU A 146 -0.91 -15.19 20.76
C GLU A 146 -1.55 -13.81 20.52
N ARG A 147 -0.77 -12.81 20.06
CA ARG A 147 -1.22 -11.41 19.91
C ARG A 147 -0.90 -10.80 18.55
N VAL A 148 0.22 -11.18 17.93
CA VAL A 148 0.66 -10.61 16.65
C VAL A 148 1.29 -11.66 15.72
N ALA A 149 1.13 -11.41 14.42
CA ALA A 149 1.97 -11.96 13.38
C ALA A 149 3.03 -10.91 13.00
N VAL A 150 4.30 -11.27 13.04
CA VAL A 150 5.43 -10.39 12.69
C VAL A 150 5.93 -10.75 11.29
N VAL A 151 6.08 -9.75 10.44
CA VAL A 151 6.62 -9.85 9.08
C VAL A 151 7.87 -9.00 9.03
N ILE A 152 9.03 -9.60 8.73
CA ILE A 152 10.30 -8.87 8.68
C ILE A 152 10.67 -8.64 7.22
N GLN A 153 10.86 -7.40 6.79
CA GLN A 153 11.24 -7.05 5.42
C GLN A 153 12.41 -6.08 5.37
N ASP A 154 13.29 -6.33 4.40
CA ASP A 154 14.57 -5.66 4.20
C ASP A 154 14.62 -5.19 2.74
N ARG A 155 13.64 -4.34 2.36
CA ARG A 155 13.43 -3.79 1.00
C ARG A 155 13.46 -2.25 1.04
N PRO A 156 13.73 -1.56 -0.09
CA PRO A 156 13.64 -0.11 -0.18
C PRO A 156 12.20 0.37 0.02
N VAL A 157 11.23 -0.36 -0.54
CA VAL A 157 9.80 -0.16 -0.31
C VAL A 157 9.16 -1.47 0.17
N VAL A 158 8.51 -1.42 1.33
CA VAL A 158 7.53 -2.42 1.76
C VAL A 158 6.23 -2.14 1.00
N ALA A 159 5.93 -3.01 0.04
CA ALA A 159 4.79 -2.92 -0.85
C ALA A 159 3.67 -3.88 -0.41
N MET A 160 2.43 -3.60 -0.80
CA MET A 160 1.28 -4.48 -0.52
C MET A 160 1.29 -5.68 -1.48
N THR A 161 2.28 -6.57 -1.33
CA THR A 161 2.40 -7.79 -2.14
C THR A 161 1.25 -8.76 -1.85
N ALA A 162 1.05 -9.78 -2.70
CA ALA A 162 0.06 -10.82 -2.45
C ALA A 162 0.32 -11.52 -1.10
N TRP A 163 1.59 -11.85 -0.84
CA TRP A 163 2.06 -12.39 0.44
C TRP A 163 1.75 -11.49 1.66
N LEU A 164 1.98 -10.17 1.57
CA LEU A 164 1.67 -9.25 2.67
C LEU A 164 0.16 -9.10 2.85
N SER A 165 -0.60 -9.08 1.75
CA SER A 165 -2.07 -9.03 1.76
C SER A 165 -2.67 -10.25 2.44
N ASP A 166 -2.15 -11.45 2.16
CA ASP A 166 -2.57 -12.69 2.82
C ASP A 166 -2.11 -12.77 4.29
N ALA A 167 -0.99 -12.14 4.65
CA ALA A 167 -0.57 -12.01 6.04
C ALA A 167 -1.50 -11.08 6.84
N PHE A 168 -1.87 -9.91 6.29
CA PHE A 168 -2.89 -9.02 6.87
C PHE A 168 -4.23 -9.74 7.04
N ARG A 169 -4.69 -10.44 5.99
CA ARG A 169 -5.96 -11.18 6.00
C ARG A 169 -5.95 -12.29 7.05
N ALA A 170 -4.91 -13.13 7.09
CA ALA A 170 -4.82 -14.24 8.04
C ALA A 170 -4.64 -13.76 9.49
N ALA A 171 -3.91 -12.67 9.72
CA ALA A 171 -3.82 -12.06 11.05
C ALA A 171 -5.18 -11.54 11.52
N ALA A 172 -5.92 -10.83 10.66
CA ALA A 172 -7.27 -10.34 10.96
C ALA A 172 -8.27 -11.48 11.20
N GLU A 173 -8.25 -12.55 10.39
CA GLU A 173 -9.05 -13.77 10.57
C GLU A 173 -8.75 -14.47 11.92
N ALA A 174 -7.50 -14.39 12.40
CA ALA A 174 -7.07 -14.93 13.69
C ALA A 174 -7.22 -13.98 14.88
N GLY A 175 -7.66 -12.73 14.67
CA GLY A 175 -7.75 -11.70 15.72
C GLY A 175 -6.39 -11.13 16.18
N LEU A 176 -5.35 -11.27 15.37
CA LEU A 176 -3.97 -10.84 15.64
C LEU A 176 -3.65 -9.51 14.96
N GLY A 177 -2.75 -8.72 15.54
CA GLY A 177 -2.15 -7.56 14.84
C GLY A 177 -1.04 -7.98 13.87
N LEU A 178 -0.84 -7.22 12.79
CA LEU A 178 0.30 -7.42 11.88
C LEU A 178 1.41 -6.40 12.16
N GLN A 179 2.58 -6.90 12.54
CA GLN A 179 3.73 -6.06 12.90
C GLN A 179 4.84 -6.21 11.86
N ILE A 180 5.03 -5.17 11.04
CA ILE A 180 6.06 -5.16 10.00
C ILE A 180 7.36 -4.61 10.60
N VAL A 181 8.46 -5.36 10.55
CA VAL A 181 9.78 -4.92 11.04
C VAL A 181 10.72 -4.67 9.86
N SER A 182 11.38 -3.52 9.80
CA SER A 182 12.36 -3.19 8.75
C SER A 182 13.53 -2.32 9.26
N PRO A 183 14.65 -2.24 8.54
CA PRO A 183 15.71 -1.26 8.81
C PRO A 183 15.24 0.20 8.60
N ALA A 184 15.97 1.15 9.19
CA ALA A 184 15.73 2.60 9.05
C ALA A 184 15.80 3.16 7.61
N GLY A 185 16.46 2.45 6.68
CA GLY A 185 16.51 2.82 5.26
C GLY A 185 15.26 2.43 4.44
N THR A 186 14.34 1.67 5.02
CA THR A 186 13.11 1.21 4.37
C THR A 186 12.02 2.29 4.39
N THR A 187 11.18 2.29 3.36
CA THR A 187 9.94 3.08 3.27
C THR A 187 8.74 2.15 3.11
N LEU A 188 7.52 2.62 3.37
CA LEU A 188 6.29 1.92 2.97
C LEU A 188 5.74 2.47 1.65
N SER A 189 4.99 1.66 0.91
CA SER A 189 4.02 2.21 -0.04
C SER A 189 2.83 2.83 0.70
N PRO A 190 2.10 3.79 0.10
CA PRO A 190 0.87 4.32 0.72
C PRO A 190 -0.18 3.22 0.93
N ALA A 191 -0.21 2.19 0.08
CA ALA A 191 -1.12 1.06 0.23
C ALA A 191 -0.88 0.26 1.51
N VAL A 192 0.38 0.11 1.94
CA VAL A 192 0.71 -0.52 3.23
C VAL A 192 0.44 0.45 4.39
N ARG A 193 0.87 1.72 4.29
CA ARG A 193 0.59 2.75 5.31
C ARG A 193 -0.90 2.82 5.66
N ASP A 194 -1.75 2.94 4.64
CA ASP A 194 -3.19 3.11 4.81
C ASP A 194 -3.88 1.85 5.37
N SER A 195 -3.20 0.70 5.32
CA SER A 195 -3.66 -0.58 5.88
C SER A 195 -3.20 -0.82 7.33
N LEU A 196 -2.22 -0.05 7.84
CA LEU A 196 -1.65 -0.22 9.19
C LEU A 196 -2.38 0.56 10.30
N GLY A 197 -3.41 1.34 9.98
CA GLY A 197 -4.07 2.27 10.91
C GLY A 197 -4.88 1.66 12.07
N GLY A 198 -4.79 0.35 12.33
CA GLY A 198 -5.55 -0.36 13.36
C GLY A 198 -4.68 -1.16 14.32
N TRP A 199 -4.78 -0.87 15.63
CA TRP A 199 -4.12 -1.64 16.69
C TRP A 199 -4.61 -3.10 16.69
N PRO A 200 -3.73 -4.13 16.87
CA PRO A 200 -2.32 -4.04 17.27
C PRO A 200 -1.29 -3.89 16.13
N SER A 201 -1.73 -3.69 14.89
CA SER A 201 -0.84 -3.59 13.73
C SER A 201 0.04 -2.33 13.77
N ARG A 202 1.30 -2.45 13.35
CA ARG A 202 2.32 -1.38 13.40
C ARG A 202 3.40 -1.58 12.33
N TRP A 203 4.07 -0.50 11.96
CA TRP A 203 5.39 -0.55 11.32
C TRP A 203 6.46 -0.26 12.38
N ILE A 204 7.42 -1.17 12.52
CA ILE A 204 8.53 -1.11 13.46
C ILE A 204 9.81 -0.90 12.67
N VAL A 205 10.50 0.18 12.97
CA VAL A 205 11.77 0.55 12.36
C VAL A 205 12.88 0.17 13.33
N GLN A 206 13.84 -0.63 12.86
CA GLN A 206 15.08 -0.93 13.55
C GLN A 206 16.14 0.12 13.19
N ASP A 207 16.70 0.76 14.20
CA ASP A 207 17.64 1.88 14.07
C ASP A 207 18.81 1.74 15.06
N GLU A 208 20.00 2.22 14.68
CA GLU A 208 21.22 2.04 15.48
C GLU A 208 21.30 2.95 16.72
N ARG A 209 20.52 4.04 16.76
CA ARG A 209 20.56 5.09 17.79
C ARG A 209 19.37 5.02 18.74
N ASP A 210 18.16 4.89 18.20
CA ASP A 210 16.90 4.81 18.95
C ASP A 210 16.42 3.36 19.16
N GLY A 211 17.06 2.38 18.51
CA GLY A 211 16.84 0.94 18.72
C GLY A 211 15.65 0.39 17.93
N TYR A 212 14.43 0.56 18.46
CA TYR A 212 13.19 0.23 17.78
C TYR A 212 12.16 1.32 18.01
N TYR A 213 11.52 1.80 16.94
CA TYR A 213 10.41 2.76 17.04
C TYR A 213 9.32 2.50 16.01
N ASP A 214 8.15 3.09 16.23
CA ASP A 214 7.01 2.99 15.32
C ASP A 214 7.18 3.96 14.14
N GLY A 215 7.35 3.45 12.92
CA GLY A 215 7.67 4.27 11.74
C GLY A 215 6.57 5.23 11.28
N LEU A 216 5.36 5.16 11.84
CA LEU A 216 4.23 6.03 11.52
C LEU A 216 3.88 7.04 12.63
N THR A 217 4.43 6.87 13.83
CA THR A 217 4.14 7.71 15.00
C THR A 217 5.37 8.16 15.78
N GLY A 218 6.55 7.59 15.49
CA GLY A 218 7.82 7.85 16.16
C GLY A 218 7.95 7.25 17.56
N ALA A 219 6.90 6.62 18.10
CA ALA A 219 6.89 6.06 19.45
C ALA A 219 7.97 4.98 19.60
N VAL A 220 8.88 5.13 20.57
CA VAL A 220 9.90 4.13 20.89
C VAL A 220 9.22 2.85 21.39
N LEU A 221 9.62 1.70 20.84
CA LEU A 221 9.02 0.40 21.09
C LEU A 221 9.99 -0.55 21.80
N ARG A 222 9.44 -1.52 22.52
CA ARG A 222 10.19 -2.66 23.06
C ARG A 222 9.42 -3.95 22.79
N TRP A 223 10.14 -5.06 22.64
CA TRP A 223 9.53 -6.38 22.62
C TRP A 223 9.15 -6.79 24.04
N GLN A 224 7.85 -6.91 24.31
CA GLN A 224 7.28 -7.26 25.61
C GLN A 224 5.94 -7.98 25.42
N ASP A 225 5.63 -8.94 26.28
CA ASP A 225 4.37 -9.69 26.26
C ASP A 225 3.97 -10.24 24.87
N GLY A 226 4.95 -10.69 24.10
CA GLY A 226 4.78 -11.30 22.78
C GLY A 226 4.51 -10.34 21.61
N ALA A 227 4.77 -9.03 21.75
CA ALA A 227 4.66 -8.06 20.66
C ALA A 227 5.65 -6.89 20.83
N PHE A 228 5.83 -6.07 19.79
CA PHE A 228 6.37 -4.72 19.97
C PHE A 228 5.28 -3.76 20.45
N SER A 229 5.54 -3.03 21.55
CA SER A 229 4.69 -1.94 22.03
C SER A 229 5.52 -0.86 22.71
N PRO A 230 4.99 0.36 22.90
CA PRO A 230 5.63 1.35 23.75
C PRO A 230 5.88 0.81 25.16
N PRO A 231 7.00 1.16 25.82
CA PRO A 231 7.21 0.88 27.23
C PRO A 231 6.20 1.69 28.06
N ALA A 232 5.69 1.10 29.15
CA ALA A 232 4.84 1.83 30.07
C ALA A 232 5.66 2.92 30.80
N SER A 233 5.30 4.20 30.59
CA SER A 233 5.82 5.29 31.41
C SER A 233 5.05 5.32 32.74
N PRO A 234 5.73 5.38 33.91
CA PRO A 234 5.06 5.36 35.21
C PRO A 234 4.24 6.61 35.51
N ASP A 235 4.53 7.71 34.80
CA ASP A 235 3.85 9.01 34.92
C ASP A 235 2.78 9.22 33.83
N ALA A 236 2.54 8.23 32.96
CA ALA A 236 1.55 8.35 31.87
C ALA A 236 0.09 8.39 32.38
N SER A 237 -0.73 9.17 31.68
CA SER A 237 -2.17 9.29 31.85
C SER A 237 -2.91 9.10 30.52
N GLU A 238 -4.24 9.07 30.53
CA GLU A 238 -5.03 9.03 29.29
C GLU A 238 -4.98 10.37 28.51
N GLU A 239 -4.67 11.48 29.17
CA GLU A 239 -4.59 12.82 28.56
C GLU A 239 -3.15 13.16 28.08
N ASP A 240 -2.13 12.68 28.80
CA ASP A 240 -0.73 12.70 28.35
C ASP A 240 -0.10 11.31 28.57
N PRO A 241 0.03 10.48 27.52
CA PRO A 241 0.59 9.13 27.62
C PRO A 241 2.12 9.09 27.71
N HIS A 242 2.81 10.25 27.79
CA HIS A 242 4.26 10.40 27.98
C HIS A 242 5.12 9.45 27.13
N THR A 243 4.67 9.18 25.89
CA THR A 243 5.30 8.20 25.00
C THR A 243 6.55 8.81 24.38
N GLN A 244 7.72 8.25 24.70
CA GLN A 244 9.00 8.69 24.14
C GLN A 244 8.96 8.59 22.60
N VAL A 245 9.30 9.69 21.93
CA VAL A 245 9.48 9.74 20.47
C VAL A 245 10.96 9.58 20.13
N ALA A 246 11.28 8.74 19.16
CA ALA A 246 12.63 8.52 18.65
C ALA A 246 13.24 9.83 18.11
N ALA A 247 14.55 10.01 18.27
CA ALA A 247 15.23 11.17 17.73
C ALA A 247 15.28 11.14 16.20
N ALA A 248 15.58 9.99 15.59
CA ALA A 248 15.61 9.82 14.14
C ALA A 248 14.27 10.19 13.45
N TYR A 249 13.14 9.86 14.07
CA TYR A 249 11.81 10.21 13.55
C TYR A 249 11.54 11.73 13.47
N GLN A 250 12.26 12.52 14.28
CA GLN A 250 12.14 13.98 14.36
C GLN A 250 13.09 14.72 13.39
N GLU A 251 13.94 14.01 12.63
CA GLU A 251 14.90 14.62 11.69
C GLU A 251 14.23 15.00 10.36
N VAL A 252 13.33 16.00 10.45
CA VAL A 252 12.49 16.48 9.34
C VAL A 252 13.15 17.64 8.59
N ALA A 253 13.14 17.57 7.26
CA ALA A 253 13.50 18.68 6.38
C ALA A 253 12.39 18.90 5.33
N ASP A 254 11.97 20.16 5.11
CA ASP A 254 11.07 20.47 3.99
C ASP A 254 11.87 20.42 2.69
N THR A 255 11.69 19.35 1.92
CA THR A 255 12.30 19.15 0.60
C THR A 255 11.72 20.07 -0.49
N GLY A 256 10.64 20.79 -0.17
CA GLY A 256 9.79 21.50 -1.12
C GLY A 256 8.80 20.59 -1.86
N GLU A 257 8.94 19.27 -1.77
CA GLU A 257 8.04 18.31 -2.44
C GLU A 257 6.66 18.26 -1.79
N ARG A 258 5.63 18.04 -2.62
CA ARG A 258 4.23 18.05 -2.21
C ARG A 258 3.49 16.85 -2.77
N GLN A 259 2.48 16.39 -2.05
CA GLN A 259 1.50 15.42 -2.57
C GLN A 259 0.10 16.04 -2.55
N LEU A 260 -0.60 15.99 -3.68
CA LEU A 260 -2.02 16.32 -3.76
C LEU A 260 -2.82 15.04 -3.49
N GLY A 261 -3.44 14.97 -2.31
CA GLY A 261 -4.28 13.86 -1.89
C GLY A 261 -5.74 14.10 -2.21
N LEU A 262 -6.44 13.09 -2.72
CA LEU A 262 -7.89 13.10 -2.93
C LEU A 262 -8.50 11.80 -2.38
N THR A 263 -9.47 11.95 -1.48
CA THR A 263 -10.23 10.83 -0.92
C THR A 263 -11.70 11.04 -1.25
N PHE A 264 -12.31 10.13 -2.02
CA PHE A 264 -13.69 10.27 -2.48
C PHE A 264 -14.47 8.95 -2.40
N ARG A 265 -15.80 9.07 -2.39
CA ARG A 265 -16.73 7.94 -2.33
C ARG A 265 -17.85 8.16 -3.33
N MET A 266 -18.11 7.15 -4.15
CA MET A 266 -19.23 7.08 -5.07
C MET A 266 -20.14 5.91 -4.67
N VAL A 267 -21.44 6.04 -4.90
CA VAL A 267 -22.42 4.97 -4.64
C VAL A 267 -23.20 4.71 -5.91
N HIS A 268 -22.78 3.69 -6.65
CA HIS A 268 -23.33 3.36 -7.95
C HIS A 268 -24.58 2.48 -7.84
N PRO A 269 -25.58 2.66 -8.72
CA PRO A 269 -26.65 1.67 -8.89
C PRO A 269 -26.07 0.29 -9.22
N ALA A 270 -26.58 -0.75 -8.55
CA ALA A 270 -26.21 -2.12 -8.82
C ALA A 270 -27.04 -2.68 -10.00
N ASP A 271 -26.69 -2.31 -11.24
CA ASP A 271 -27.24 -2.87 -12.47
C ASP A 271 -26.17 -3.46 -13.39
N ASP A 272 -26.56 -4.35 -14.31
CA ASP A 272 -25.65 -5.18 -15.13
C ASP A 272 -24.76 -4.38 -16.10
N ARG A 273 -24.94 -3.06 -16.21
CA ARG A 273 -24.14 -2.15 -17.05
C ARG A 273 -23.17 -1.29 -16.22
N LEU A 274 -23.07 -1.53 -14.92
CA LEU A 274 -22.13 -0.86 -14.03
C LEU A 274 -20.69 -1.02 -14.54
N VAL A 275 -19.96 0.10 -14.64
CA VAL A 275 -18.53 0.14 -14.93
C VAL A 275 -17.84 0.96 -13.84
N LEU A 276 -16.88 0.34 -13.16
CA LEU A 276 -16.12 0.91 -12.04
C LEU A 276 -14.80 1.53 -12.52
N GLY A 277 -14.14 2.31 -11.68
CA GLY A 277 -12.91 3.05 -11.98
C GLY A 277 -13.12 4.34 -12.77
N GLY A 278 -14.33 4.62 -13.27
CA GLY A 278 -14.61 5.78 -14.12
C GLY A 278 -14.39 7.13 -13.43
N GLY A 279 -14.70 7.21 -12.13
CA GLY A 279 -14.41 8.39 -11.31
C GLY A 279 -12.92 8.61 -11.14
N LEU A 280 -12.16 7.54 -10.83
CA LEU A 280 -10.70 7.58 -10.71
C LEU A 280 -10.02 7.98 -12.02
N GLU A 281 -10.42 7.41 -13.17
CA GLU A 281 -9.89 7.85 -14.46
C GLU A 281 -10.23 9.33 -14.73
N THR A 282 -11.42 9.80 -14.34
CA THR A 282 -11.78 11.22 -14.49
C THR A 282 -10.85 12.12 -13.67
N VAL A 283 -10.53 11.75 -12.43
CA VAL A 283 -9.58 12.48 -11.58
C VAL A 283 -8.17 12.45 -12.18
N TRP A 284 -7.68 11.27 -12.56
CA TRP A 284 -6.33 11.10 -13.12
C TRP A 284 -6.14 11.90 -14.41
N ARG A 285 -7.10 11.84 -15.34
CA ARG A 285 -7.04 12.59 -16.60
C ARG A 285 -7.06 14.10 -16.40
N GLN A 286 -7.86 14.62 -15.47
CA GLN A 286 -7.93 16.06 -15.20
C GLN A 286 -6.63 16.59 -14.55
N LEU A 287 -6.00 15.82 -13.67
CA LEU A 287 -4.80 16.25 -12.94
C LEU A 287 -3.47 15.96 -13.66
N THR A 288 -3.46 15.03 -14.63
CA THR A 288 -2.22 14.56 -15.29
C THR A 288 -2.26 14.57 -16.82
N GLY A 289 -3.43 14.80 -17.43
CA GLY A 289 -3.68 14.64 -18.87
C GLY A 289 -3.76 13.20 -19.37
N ARG A 290 -3.48 12.18 -18.53
CA ARG A 290 -3.48 10.75 -18.91
C ARG A 290 -4.38 9.92 -17.98
N SER A 291 -4.75 8.71 -18.42
CA SER A 291 -5.27 7.67 -17.52
C SER A 291 -4.18 7.23 -16.52
N PRO A 292 -4.52 6.47 -15.46
CA PRO A 292 -3.54 5.67 -14.75
C PRO A 292 -2.76 4.77 -15.72
N ALA A 293 -1.52 4.39 -15.35
CA ALA A 293 -0.72 3.47 -16.16
C ALA A 293 -1.16 2.02 -15.95
N GLY A 294 -1.37 1.62 -14.70
CA GLY A 294 -1.64 0.24 -14.34
C GLY A 294 -2.41 0.07 -13.03
N TRP A 295 -2.73 -1.18 -12.71
CA TRP A 295 -3.45 -1.60 -11.52
C TRP A 295 -3.15 -3.05 -11.17
N GLY A 296 -3.54 -3.47 -9.97
CA GLY A 296 -3.44 -4.85 -9.49
C GLY A 296 -4.28 -5.08 -8.24
N THR A 297 -4.42 -6.35 -7.84
CA THR A 297 -4.94 -6.73 -6.52
C THR A 297 -3.89 -6.64 -5.41
N SER A 298 -2.64 -6.38 -5.80
CA SER A 298 -1.43 -6.26 -4.98
C SER A 298 -0.39 -5.45 -5.75
N GLU A 299 0.67 -5.04 -5.08
CA GLU A 299 1.89 -4.48 -5.69
C GLU A 299 2.91 -5.61 -6.00
N PRO A 300 3.68 -5.54 -7.10
CA PRO A 300 3.62 -4.53 -8.16
C PRO A 300 2.31 -4.57 -8.95
N ALA A 301 1.80 -3.39 -9.31
CA ALA A 301 0.63 -3.24 -10.15
C ALA A 301 0.95 -3.79 -11.56
N ASN A 302 0.45 -4.98 -11.87
CA ASN A 302 0.98 -5.77 -12.97
C ASN A 302 0.17 -5.68 -14.28
N LEU A 303 -1.09 -5.21 -14.21
CA LEU A 303 -2.00 -5.10 -15.36
C LEU A 303 -2.09 -3.66 -15.87
N PRO A 304 -2.11 -3.42 -17.20
CA PRO A 304 -2.40 -2.10 -17.76
C PRO A 304 -3.81 -1.64 -17.39
N TRP A 305 -3.99 -0.33 -17.23
CA TRP A 305 -5.26 0.26 -16.80
C TRP A 305 -6.46 -0.16 -17.68
N SER A 306 -7.48 -0.76 -17.07
CA SER A 306 -8.67 -1.22 -17.78
C SER A 306 -9.91 -1.24 -16.88
N LEU A 307 -10.81 -0.27 -17.08
CA LEU A 307 -12.12 -0.19 -16.39
C LEU A 307 -12.90 -1.50 -16.50
N ARG A 308 -12.84 -2.18 -17.65
CA ARG A 308 -13.51 -3.45 -17.89
C ARG A 308 -12.94 -4.56 -17.00
N GLN A 309 -11.62 -4.80 -17.03
CA GLN A 309 -11.02 -5.89 -16.27
C GLN A 309 -11.15 -5.67 -14.76
N LEU A 310 -11.04 -4.41 -14.30
CA LEU A 310 -11.29 -3.99 -12.93
C LEU A 310 -12.73 -4.32 -12.49
N THR A 311 -13.71 -3.99 -13.34
CA THR A 311 -15.12 -4.33 -13.12
C THR A 311 -15.34 -5.85 -13.15
N ASP A 312 -14.73 -6.58 -14.09
CA ASP A 312 -14.81 -8.05 -14.21
C ASP A 312 -14.21 -8.76 -12.97
N VAL A 313 -13.23 -8.18 -12.27
CA VAL A 313 -12.72 -8.68 -10.97
C VAL A 313 -13.72 -8.40 -9.86
N ALA A 314 -14.17 -7.15 -9.72
CA ALA A 314 -15.09 -6.75 -8.65
C ALA A 314 -16.45 -7.45 -8.72
N HIS A 315 -16.98 -7.68 -9.93
CA HIS A 315 -18.22 -8.42 -10.15
C HIS A 315 -18.08 -9.90 -9.76
N ARG A 316 -16.97 -10.57 -10.11
CA ARG A 316 -16.73 -11.98 -9.76
C ARG A 316 -16.56 -12.23 -8.26
N ARG A 317 -16.15 -11.22 -7.49
CA ARG A 317 -16.04 -11.29 -6.02
C ARG A 317 -17.32 -10.90 -5.30
N ALA A 318 -18.28 -10.24 -5.94
CA ALA A 318 -19.48 -9.79 -5.25
C ALA A 318 -20.28 -10.97 -4.65
N PRO A 319 -20.68 -10.93 -3.37
CA PRO A 319 -20.78 -9.75 -2.50
C PRO A 319 -19.52 -9.38 -1.71
N GLU A 320 -18.45 -10.17 -1.74
CA GLU A 320 -17.21 -9.91 -1.01
C GLU A 320 -16.55 -8.59 -1.47
N PRO A 321 -15.93 -7.82 -0.55
CA PRO A 321 -15.25 -6.59 -0.91
C PRO A 321 -14.06 -6.89 -1.82
N THR A 322 -13.79 -5.96 -2.74
CA THR A 322 -12.61 -5.98 -3.61
C THR A 322 -11.74 -4.78 -3.26
N TRP A 323 -10.45 -5.02 -3.03
CA TRP A 323 -9.44 -3.97 -2.84
C TRP A 323 -8.42 -4.06 -3.97
N LEU A 324 -7.96 -2.91 -4.46
CA LEU A 324 -7.05 -2.77 -5.59
C LEU A 324 -6.04 -1.65 -5.35
N VAL A 325 -4.86 -1.79 -5.92
CA VAL A 325 -3.89 -0.70 -6.12
C VAL A 325 -3.92 -0.23 -7.57
N VAL A 326 -3.74 1.07 -7.80
CA VAL A 326 -3.71 1.72 -9.11
C VAL A 326 -2.54 2.71 -9.14
N VAL A 327 -1.73 2.70 -10.20
CA VAL A 327 -0.47 3.47 -10.28
C VAL A 327 -0.38 4.39 -11.49
N GLY A 328 0.35 5.50 -11.32
CA GLY A 328 0.78 6.38 -12.39
C GLY A 328 1.98 5.85 -13.15
N GLY A 329 2.36 6.52 -14.24
CA GLY A 329 3.61 6.23 -14.96
C GLY A 329 4.78 7.09 -14.43
N PRO A 330 6.05 6.76 -14.78
CA PRO A 330 7.24 7.43 -14.24
C PRO A 330 7.26 8.97 -14.33
N ASP A 331 6.68 9.54 -15.39
CA ASP A 331 6.54 11.01 -15.59
C ASP A 331 5.87 11.70 -14.38
N ARG A 332 4.81 11.08 -13.84
CA ARG A 332 3.96 11.59 -12.76
C ARG A 332 3.67 10.46 -11.76
N PRO A 333 4.56 10.26 -10.76
CA PRO A 333 4.32 9.30 -9.69
C PRO A 333 3.00 9.62 -8.97
N GLY A 334 2.27 8.55 -8.69
CA GLY A 334 0.95 8.64 -8.09
C GLY A 334 0.42 7.24 -7.82
N LEU A 335 -0.32 7.09 -6.73
CA LEU A 335 -0.90 5.83 -6.32
C LEU A 335 -2.31 6.07 -5.77
N ALA A 336 -3.23 5.17 -6.11
CA ALA A 336 -4.54 5.09 -5.48
C ALA A 336 -4.78 3.69 -4.93
N THR A 337 -5.51 3.63 -3.82
CA THR A 337 -6.19 2.42 -3.38
C THR A 337 -7.68 2.55 -3.68
N VAL A 338 -8.30 1.49 -4.17
CA VAL A 338 -9.72 1.44 -4.54
C VAL A 338 -10.39 0.30 -3.79
N ARG A 339 -11.36 0.62 -2.94
CA ARG A 339 -12.16 -0.33 -2.19
C ARG A 339 -13.60 -0.34 -2.72
N ILE A 340 -13.98 -1.46 -3.31
CA ILE A 340 -15.31 -1.71 -3.86
C ILE A 340 -16.09 -2.62 -2.90
N THR A 341 -17.33 -2.26 -2.56
CA THR A 341 -18.14 -3.00 -1.59
C THR A 341 -19.62 -2.98 -1.98
N ARG A 342 -20.30 -4.12 -1.98
CA ARG A 342 -21.76 -4.18 -2.15
C ARG A 342 -22.44 -3.76 -0.84
N THR A 343 -23.31 -2.76 -0.90
CA THR A 343 -24.09 -2.26 0.23
C THR A 343 -25.58 -2.26 -0.11
N GLU A 344 -26.49 -2.03 0.84
CA GLU A 344 -27.92 -1.91 0.54
C GLU A 344 -28.21 -0.77 -0.46
N ALA A 345 -27.46 0.34 -0.36
CA ALA A 345 -27.62 1.52 -1.21
C ALA A 345 -27.12 1.33 -2.67
N GLY A 346 -26.28 0.32 -2.94
CA GLY A 346 -25.71 0.10 -4.27
C GLY A 346 -24.38 -0.64 -4.25
N VAL A 347 -23.49 -0.29 -5.18
CA VAL A 347 -22.06 -0.64 -5.13
C VAL A 347 -21.30 0.61 -4.71
N GLU A 348 -20.71 0.58 -3.53
CA GLU A 348 -19.78 1.60 -3.07
C GLU A 348 -18.46 1.45 -3.80
N GLU A 349 -17.94 2.55 -4.32
CA GLU A 349 -16.56 2.70 -4.78
C GLU A 349 -15.90 3.81 -3.94
N HIS A 350 -15.03 3.42 -3.02
CA HIS A 350 -14.25 4.33 -2.20
C HIS A 350 -12.80 4.37 -2.69
N VAL A 351 -12.27 5.56 -2.89
CA VAL A 351 -10.96 5.80 -3.48
C VAL A 351 -10.16 6.74 -2.58
N THR A 352 -8.93 6.35 -2.26
CA THR A 352 -7.92 7.21 -1.64
C THR A 352 -6.74 7.27 -2.59
N MET A 353 -6.37 8.47 -3.06
CA MET A 353 -5.27 8.64 -4.00
C MET A 353 -4.35 9.82 -3.68
N ALA A 354 -3.11 9.74 -4.13
CA ALA A 354 -2.15 10.83 -4.10
C ALA A 354 -1.41 10.95 -5.43
N LEU A 355 -1.05 12.18 -5.82
CA LEU A 355 -0.15 12.50 -6.93
C LEU A 355 1.03 13.32 -6.39
N GLY A 356 2.25 13.00 -6.83
CA GLY A 356 3.48 13.64 -6.37
C GLY A 356 3.92 14.82 -7.23
N TYR A 357 4.44 15.85 -6.57
CA TYR A 357 4.97 17.09 -7.17
C TYR A 357 6.34 17.40 -6.54
N GLY A 358 7.35 17.58 -7.37
CA GLY A 358 8.69 18.02 -6.95
C GLY A 358 8.70 19.49 -6.53
N SER A 359 9.79 19.94 -5.90
CA SER A 359 9.93 21.29 -5.33
C SER A 359 9.88 22.47 -6.31
N GLY A 360 9.88 22.19 -7.62
CA GLY A 360 9.65 23.17 -8.69
C GLY A 360 8.44 22.86 -9.58
N GLU A 361 7.58 21.90 -9.20
CA GLU A 361 6.36 21.56 -9.93
C GLU A 361 5.13 22.22 -9.28
N GLU A 362 4.38 22.98 -10.08
CA GLU A 362 3.14 23.63 -9.61
C GLU A 362 2.05 22.59 -9.34
N VAL A 363 1.41 22.68 -8.17
CA VAL A 363 0.27 21.84 -7.81
C VAL A 363 -1.00 22.50 -8.35
N PRO A 364 -1.84 21.81 -9.14
CA PRO A 364 -2.97 22.43 -9.86
C PRO A 364 -4.19 22.66 -8.97
N THR A 365 -4.04 23.50 -7.93
CA THR A 365 -5.12 23.87 -7.00
C THR A 365 -6.31 24.53 -7.69
N ASP A 366 -6.03 25.36 -8.70
CA ASP A 366 -7.05 26.11 -9.44
C ASP A 366 -7.92 25.20 -10.32
N ALA A 367 -7.47 23.99 -10.63
CA ALA A 367 -8.24 22.99 -11.34
C ALA A 367 -9.25 22.24 -10.45
N LEU A 368 -9.12 22.33 -9.11
CA LEU A 368 -9.92 21.54 -8.16
C LEU A 368 -11.44 21.78 -8.25
N PRO A 369 -11.97 23.00 -8.45
CA PRO A 369 -13.41 23.20 -8.63
C PRO A 369 -13.95 22.57 -9.92
N ALA A 370 -13.20 22.66 -11.03
CA ALA A 370 -13.56 22.08 -12.32
C ALA A 370 -13.45 20.54 -12.31
N LEU A 371 -12.47 20.00 -11.58
CA LEU A 371 -12.36 18.57 -11.28
C LEU A 371 -13.57 18.09 -10.45
N ALA A 372 -13.90 18.81 -9.37
CA ALA A 372 -15.03 18.48 -8.51
C ALA A 372 -16.36 18.50 -9.28
N GLU A 373 -16.58 19.49 -10.16
CA GLU A 373 -17.76 19.52 -11.03
C GLU A 373 -17.76 18.34 -12.01
N ALA A 374 -16.63 18.03 -12.65
CA ALA A 374 -16.53 16.89 -13.55
C ALA A 374 -16.82 15.55 -12.86
N LEU A 375 -16.41 15.39 -11.59
CA LEU A 375 -16.70 14.20 -10.79
C LEU A 375 -18.19 14.16 -10.38
N ALA A 376 -18.71 15.27 -9.85
CA ALA A 376 -20.09 15.37 -9.34
C ALA A 376 -21.18 15.36 -10.42
N THR A 377 -20.85 15.69 -11.68
CA THR A 377 -21.82 15.70 -12.81
C THR A 377 -21.80 14.44 -13.66
N ARG A 378 -20.70 13.66 -13.64
CA ARG A 378 -20.52 12.46 -14.48
C ARG A 378 -20.66 11.15 -13.70
N HIS A 379 -20.45 11.19 -12.38
CA HIS A 379 -20.43 10.00 -11.50
C HIS A 379 -21.34 10.23 -10.28
N PRO A 380 -21.85 9.17 -9.63
CA PRO A 380 -22.68 9.28 -8.44
C PRO A 380 -21.82 9.55 -7.19
N LEU A 381 -21.15 10.71 -7.18
CA LEU A 381 -20.34 11.20 -6.08
C LEU A 381 -21.20 11.40 -4.84
N GLN A 382 -20.80 10.79 -3.72
CA GLN A 382 -21.34 11.05 -2.39
C GLN A 382 -20.54 12.16 -1.70
N SER A 383 -19.22 12.04 -1.68
CA SER A 383 -18.33 13.05 -1.10
C SER A 383 -16.90 12.96 -1.66
N MET A 384 -16.17 14.08 -1.56
CA MET A 384 -14.73 14.15 -1.80
C MET A 384 -14.07 15.09 -0.78
N LEU A 385 -12.90 14.70 -0.29
CA LEU A 385 -11.97 15.54 0.47
C LEU A 385 -10.68 15.69 -0.37
N VAL A 386 -10.18 16.92 -0.49
CA VAL A 386 -8.90 17.23 -1.14
C VAL A 386 -7.94 17.80 -0.11
N GLN A 387 -6.69 17.32 -0.10
CA GLN A 387 -5.67 17.69 0.87
C GLN A 387 -4.32 17.96 0.18
N LEU A 388 -3.51 18.86 0.75
CA LEU A 388 -2.10 18.99 0.39
C LEU A 388 -1.21 18.44 1.52
N ARG A 389 -0.20 17.64 1.17
CA ARG A 389 0.83 17.15 2.10
C ARG A 389 2.20 17.72 1.75
N LYS A 390 3.02 18.02 2.77
CA LYS A 390 4.47 18.14 2.66
C LYS A 390 5.04 16.72 2.78
N ALA A 391 5.34 16.10 1.64
CA ALA A 391 5.62 14.67 1.54
C ALA A 391 6.28 14.32 0.18
N ARG A 392 6.98 13.20 0.11
CA ARG A 392 7.86 12.84 -1.03
C ARG A 392 7.15 12.77 -2.40
N ARG A 393 7.82 13.18 -3.47
CA ARG A 393 7.30 13.11 -4.86
C ARG A 393 7.07 11.66 -5.32
N ASP A 394 7.87 10.71 -4.86
CA ASP A 394 7.84 9.30 -5.31
C ASP A 394 6.73 8.44 -4.68
N MET A 395 5.88 9.03 -3.83
CA MET A 395 4.86 8.36 -3.01
C MET A 395 5.40 7.45 -1.89
N ALA A 396 6.72 7.28 -1.75
CA ALA A 396 7.27 6.48 -0.66
C ALA A 396 6.99 7.15 0.69
N VAL A 397 6.67 6.36 1.71
CA VAL A 397 6.38 6.83 3.07
C VAL A 397 7.61 6.56 3.94
N PRO A 398 8.37 7.58 4.36
CA PRO A 398 9.63 7.40 5.09
C PRO A 398 9.39 7.11 6.58
N ALA A 399 10.44 6.60 7.25
CA ALA A 399 10.48 6.31 8.69
C ALA A 399 10.60 7.58 9.59
N HIS A 400 10.13 8.74 9.12
CA HIS A 400 10.19 10.00 9.86
C HIS A 400 8.90 10.79 9.69
N PHE A 401 8.72 11.83 10.51
CA PHE A 401 7.50 12.64 10.52
C PHE A 401 7.25 13.37 9.18
N GLU A 402 6.40 12.81 8.32
CA GLU A 402 5.66 13.57 7.31
C GLU A 402 4.38 14.13 7.94
N GLY A 403 4.12 15.43 7.74
CA GLY A 403 2.91 16.07 8.26
C GLY A 403 1.60 15.48 7.69
N PRO A 404 0.48 15.57 8.43
CA PRO A 404 -0.83 15.20 7.92
C PRO A 404 -1.26 16.14 6.79
N GLY A 405 -2.15 15.67 5.91
CA GLY A 405 -2.63 16.48 4.78
C GLY A 405 -3.55 17.61 5.25
N VAL A 406 -3.24 18.84 4.85
CA VAL A 406 -4.07 20.02 5.14
C VAL A 406 -5.26 20.04 4.17
N PRO A 407 -6.52 20.07 4.65
CA PRO A 407 -7.69 20.15 3.79
C PRO A 407 -7.70 21.43 2.94
N LEU A 408 -7.79 21.28 1.61
CA LEU A 408 -7.96 22.37 0.63
C LEU A 408 -9.43 22.59 0.26
N ALA A 409 -10.19 21.50 0.19
CA ALA A 409 -11.61 21.54 -0.16
C ALA A 409 -12.34 20.29 0.32
N PHE A 410 -13.63 20.44 0.63
CA PHE A 410 -14.58 19.34 0.75
C PHE A 410 -15.65 19.48 -0.34
N VAL A 411 -16.23 18.37 -0.77
CA VAL A 411 -17.32 18.35 -1.75
C VAL A 411 -18.41 17.40 -1.27
N LEU A 412 -19.65 17.87 -1.28
CA LEU A 412 -20.83 17.07 -0.93
C LEU A 412 -21.68 16.81 -2.18
N GLY A 413 -21.97 15.53 -2.42
CA GLY A 413 -22.72 15.04 -3.57
C GLY A 413 -24.16 15.54 -3.63
N ALA A 414 -24.73 15.58 -4.84
CA ALA A 414 -26.05 16.18 -5.06
C ALA A 414 -27.21 15.45 -4.34
N GLU A 415 -27.05 14.17 -3.99
CA GLU A 415 -28.02 13.46 -3.16
C GLU A 415 -27.88 13.83 -1.69
N GLU A 416 -26.66 13.95 -1.17
CA GLU A 416 -26.42 14.35 0.22
C GLU A 416 -26.77 15.81 0.48
N VAL A 417 -26.58 16.70 -0.51
CA VAL A 417 -27.09 18.08 -0.47
C VAL A 417 -28.63 18.10 -0.40
N ARG A 418 -29.32 17.06 -0.88
CA ARG A 418 -30.79 16.92 -0.83
C ARG A 418 -31.32 16.21 0.42
N THR A 419 -30.53 15.37 1.09
CA THR A 419 -30.92 14.70 2.35
C THR A 419 -30.76 15.64 3.55
N LEU A 420 -29.86 16.61 3.48
CA LEU A 420 -29.69 17.62 4.54
C LEU A 420 -30.90 18.55 4.67
N PRO A 421 -31.35 18.88 5.90
CA PRO A 421 -32.57 19.65 6.10
C PRO A 421 -32.38 21.15 5.84
N GLY A 422 -33.24 21.70 4.98
CA GLY A 422 -33.31 23.13 4.67
C GLY A 422 -32.00 23.68 4.07
N ASP A 423 -31.66 24.92 4.41
CA ASP A 423 -30.47 25.59 3.91
C ASP A 423 -29.14 25.14 4.57
N ARG A 424 -29.13 24.09 5.41
CA ARG A 424 -27.94 23.68 6.19
C ARG A 424 -26.69 23.52 5.32
N ALA A 425 -26.83 22.89 4.16
CA ALA A 425 -25.72 22.67 3.23
C ALA A 425 -25.17 23.97 2.61
N ARG A 426 -25.95 25.07 2.60
CA ARG A 426 -25.58 26.36 1.99
C ARG A 426 -25.13 27.41 3.01
N ARG A 427 -25.70 27.40 4.21
CA ARG A 427 -25.41 28.34 5.31
C ARG A 427 -24.42 27.71 6.28
N THR A 428 -23.18 27.58 5.85
CA THR A 428 -22.07 27.01 6.62
C THR A 428 -21.41 28.00 7.58
N PRO A 429 -20.67 27.52 8.61
CA PRO A 429 -19.86 28.37 9.50
C PRO A 429 -18.51 28.82 8.89
N LEU A 430 -18.24 28.46 7.63
CA LEU A 430 -17.04 28.87 6.89
C LEU A 430 -17.13 30.34 6.43
N PRO A 431 -15.99 31.04 6.24
CA PRO A 431 -15.99 32.42 5.75
C PRO A 431 -16.45 32.53 4.30
N GLU A 432 -16.21 31.50 3.48
CA GLU A 432 -16.62 31.43 2.08
C GLU A 432 -17.92 30.61 1.92
N ALA A 433 -18.77 31.06 1.00
CA ALA A 433 -20.01 30.36 0.66
C ALA A 433 -19.74 29.21 -0.32
N PRO A 434 -20.38 28.04 -0.16
CA PRO A 434 -20.11 26.90 -1.02
C PRO A 434 -20.55 27.11 -2.47
N LEU A 435 -19.67 26.74 -3.41
CA LEU A 435 -19.91 26.88 -4.84
C LEU A 435 -20.84 25.74 -5.32
N PRO A 436 -21.95 26.04 -6.02
CA PRO A 436 -22.81 25.03 -6.60
C PRO A 436 -22.18 24.42 -7.86
N LEU A 437 -22.04 23.10 -7.87
CA LEU A 437 -21.54 22.33 -9.00
C LEU A 437 -22.71 21.70 -9.77
N GLY A 438 -22.71 21.79 -11.09
CA GLY A 438 -23.67 21.12 -11.96
C GLY A 438 -25.06 21.75 -12.02
N PRO A 439 -26.11 20.97 -12.33
CA PRO A 439 -27.45 21.50 -12.59
C PRO A 439 -28.07 22.25 -11.40
N LYS A 440 -28.54 23.48 -11.63
CA LYS A 440 -29.15 24.35 -10.59
C LYS A 440 -30.30 23.71 -9.80
N THR A 441 -30.98 22.70 -10.37
CA THR A 441 -32.09 21.95 -9.76
C THR A 441 -31.65 20.79 -8.87
N ARG A 442 -30.43 20.28 -9.04
CA ARG A 442 -29.84 19.14 -8.32
C ARG A 442 -28.32 19.33 -8.18
N PRO A 443 -27.83 20.42 -7.56
CA PRO A 443 -26.40 20.71 -7.52
C PRO A 443 -25.69 19.94 -6.40
N ALA A 444 -24.46 19.54 -6.65
CA ALA A 444 -23.49 19.25 -5.59
C ALA A 444 -22.93 20.58 -5.03
N LEU A 445 -22.22 20.53 -3.90
CA LEU A 445 -21.63 21.72 -3.27
C LEU A 445 -20.14 21.52 -2.99
N TYR A 446 -19.32 22.46 -3.47
CA TYR A 446 -17.89 22.57 -3.19
C TYR A 446 -17.67 23.58 -2.06
N TYR A 447 -16.98 23.16 -1.00
CA TYR A 447 -16.64 23.98 0.15
C TYR A 447 -15.12 24.23 0.09
N PRO A 448 -14.67 25.43 -0.32
CA PRO A 448 -13.26 25.79 -0.20
C PRO A 448 -12.86 25.85 1.27
N LEU A 449 -11.62 25.45 1.56
CA LEU A 449 -11.02 25.49 2.90
C LEU A 449 -9.74 26.33 2.80
N PRO A 450 -9.85 27.67 2.86
CA PRO A 450 -8.77 28.61 2.48
C PRO A 450 -7.70 28.80 3.58
N GLY A 451 -7.54 27.81 4.47
CA GLY A 451 -6.44 27.79 5.44
C GLY A 451 -5.09 27.64 4.74
N ASP A 452 -4.01 28.07 5.39
CA ASP A 452 -2.66 27.94 4.80
C ASP A 452 -2.29 26.45 4.66
N PRO A 453 -2.04 25.92 3.44
CA PRO A 453 -1.58 24.55 3.27
C PRO A 453 -0.16 24.31 3.83
N SER A 454 0.48 25.33 4.38
CA SER A 454 1.71 25.21 5.18
C SER A 454 1.47 24.89 6.66
N ASP A 455 0.26 25.12 7.21
CA ASP A 455 -0.10 24.91 8.63
C ASP A 455 -1.30 23.96 8.82
N LEU A 456 -1.76 23.76 10.07
CA LEU A 456 -2.85 22.83 10.40
C LEU A 456 -4.24 23.50 10.53
N SER A 457 -4.38 24.79 10.22
CA SER A 457 -5.61 25.57 10.40
C SER A 457 -6.79 25.02 9.60
N GLY A 458 -6.55 24.50 8.38
CA GLY A 458 -7.57 23.90 7.51
C GLY A 458 -8.34 22.74 8.14
N TRP A 459 -7.76 22.04 9.13
CA TRP A 459 -8.47 21.02 9.90
C TRP A 459 -9.56 21.61 10.80
N GLN A 460 -9.34 22.79 11.37
CA GLN A 460 -10.34 23.45 12.22
C GLN A 460 -11.56 23.92 11.41
N ASP A 461 -11.36 24.36 10.17
CA ASP A 461 -12.45 24.69 9.25
C ASP A 461 -13.18 23.42 8.77
N PHE A 462 -12.44 22.37 8.41
CA PHE A 462 -13.02 21.08 8.04
C PHE A 462 -13.86 20.46 9.18
N GLU A 463 -13.36 20.48 10.41
CA GLU A 463 -14.12 20.03 11.58
C GLU A 463 -15.39 20.84 11.80
N ARG A 464 -15.30 22.18 11.75
CA ARG A 464 -16.46 23.07 11.91
C ARG A 464 -17.51 22.80 10.84
N LEU A 465 -17.09 22.62 9.59
CA LEU A 465 -17.97 22.21 8.49
C LEU A 465 -18.63 20.85 8.77
N MET A 466 -17.85 19.83 9.11
CA MET A 466 -18.36 18.47 9.30
C MET A 466 -19.27 18.32 10.53
N ARG A 467 -19.03 19.10 11.61
CA ARG A 467 -19.90 19.17 12.79
C ARG A 467 -21.26 19.79 12.43
N HIS A 468 -21.23 20.93 11.74
CA HIS A 468 -22.41 21.63 11.23
C HIS A 468 -23.24 20.79 10.25
N LEU A 469 -22.62 20.14 9.24
CA LEU A 469 -23.32 19.31 8.26
C LEU A 469 -24.03 18.13 8.94
N LYS A 470 -23.34 17.44 9.87
CA LYS A 470 -23.93 16.38 10.72
C LYS A 470 -25.06 16.89 11.63
N GLY A 471 -25.15 18.19 11.87
CA GLY A 471 -26.13 18.81 12.78
C GLY A 471 -25.79 18.62 14.26
N ALA A 472 -24.51 18.39 14.56
CA ALA A 472 -23.99 18.52 15.92
C ALA A 472 -23.78 20.02 16.26
N PRO A 473 -23.92 20.42 17.54
CA PRO A 473 -23.71 21.80 17.98
C PRO A 473 -22.24 22.26 17.86
#